data_AF-A0A821YWK6-F1
#
_entry.id   AF-A0A821YWK6-F1
#
_cell.length_a   1.000
_cell.length_b   1.000
_cell.length_c   1.000
_cell.angle_alpha   90.00
_cell.angle_beta   90.00
_cell.angle_gamma   90.00
#
_symmetry.space_group_name_H-M   'P 1'
#
loop_
_entity.id
_entity.type
_entity.pdbx_description
1 polymer ?
#
loop_
_entity_poly.entity_id
_entity_poly.type
_entity_poly.pdbx_seq_one_letter_code
_entity_poly.pdbx_strand_id
1 'polypeptide(L)'
;WTATGNCVCVRYYKSIFLGRATADVVSRSIVDSLRADGINITRMLMLGRDNPNVNKCLLSLSHGNSDVEWGFLQNNHLVTDERSSLNEASINGLRATNAGIKFFGDSKVPITNSLLFSVQQSYSRYAKDNDRQQKLVKNVDTEQKQLQEDLAKATNLLEEGSKRLAAAINNKTFDDLSTAEVLVTATNTKLAALKTQLIVNSENLNRLRKKTRKNEIIYDLINII
;
A
#
# COMPACT_ATOMS: atom_id res chain seq x y z
N TRP A 1 -8.03 27.12 35.24
CA TRP A 1 -9.23 27.80 35.75
C TRP A 1 -8.96 28.22 37.17
N THR A 2 -9.03 29.51 37.49
CA THR A 2 -8.88 30.00 38.87
C THR A 2 -10.25 30.42 39.40
N ALA A 3 -10.69 29.80 40.51
CA ALA A 3 -12.00 30.06 41.11
C ALA A 3 -12.21 31.54 41.51
N THR A 4 -11.13 32.24 41.84
CA THR A 4 -11.14 33.66 42.25
C THR A 4 -11.29 34.65 41.10
N GLY A 5 -10.98 34.26 39.84
CA GLY A 5 -10.95 35.17 38.69
C GLY A 5 -11.87 34.77 37.54
N ASN A 6 -12.57 33.63 37.65
CA ASN A 6 -13.45 33.06 36.63
C ASN A 6 -12.88 33.08 35.20
N CYS A 7 -11.57 32.83 35.07
CA CYS A 7 -10.86 32.93 33.80
C CYS A 7 -9.83 31.80 33.60
N VAL A 8 -9.40 31.63 32.35
CA VAL A 8 -8.31 30.74 31.97
C VAL A 8 -6.99 31.48 32.20
N CYS A 9 -6.24 31.08 33.21
CA CYS A 9 -4.89 31.60 33.42
C CYS A 9 -3.87 30.83 32.59
N VAL A 10 -3.11 31.54 31.79
CA VAL A 10 -1.90 31.03 31.14
C VAL A 10 -0.72 31.37 32.05
N ARG A 11 0.06 30.36 32.42
CA ARG A 11 1.31 30.55 33.16
C ARG A 11 2.43 29.97 32.35
N TYR A 12 3.49 30.76 32.20
CA TYR A 12 4.75 30.23 31.73
C TYR A 12 5.28 29.25 32.78
N TYR A 13 5.60 28.03 32.35
CA TYR A 13 6.12 26.99 33.22
C TYR A 13 7.66 27.00 33.24
N LYS A 14 8.30 26.63 32.12
CA LYS A 14 9.76 26.54 32.02
C LYS A 14 10.22 26.50 30.56
N SER A 15 11.43 26.98 30.30
CA SER A 15 12.14 26.82 29.04
C SER A 15 13.34 25.91 29.25
N ILE A 16 13.54 24.98 28.32
CA ILE A 16 14.66 24.06 28.32
C ILE A 16 15.32 24.12 26.95
N PHE A 17 16.62 24.39 26.91
CA PHE A 17 17.39 24.41 25.67
C PHE A 17 17.92 23.00 25.39
N LEU A 18 17.44 22.38 24.30
CA LEU A 18 17.75 20.98 23.97
C LEU A 18 18.70 20.80 22.77
N GLY A 19 19.17 21.90 22.16
CA GLY A 19 20.06 21.85 20.98
C GLY A 19 19.50 21.00 19.84
N ARG A 20 20.32 20.10 19.28
CA ARG A 20 19.88 19.12 18.26
C ARG A 20 19.27 17.90 18.95
N ALA A 21 17.97 18.00 19.25
CA ALA A 21 17.26 16.99 20.03
C ALA A 21 16.56 15.95 19.14
N THR A 22 16.70 14.67 19.47
CA THR A 22 15.82 13.62 18.97
C THR A 22 14.52 13.62 19.78
N ALA A 23 13.48 13.01 19.24
CA ALA A 23 12.15 13.08 19.84
C ALA A 23 12.07 12.37 21.21
N ASP A 24 12.91 11.36 21.45
CA ASP A 24 13.08 10.69 22.74
C ASP A 24 13.74 11.60 23.80
N VAL A 25 14.77 12.37 23.41
CA VAL A 25 15.41 13.36 24.30
C VAL A 25 14.43 14.45 24.71
N VAL A 26 13.61 14.93 23.77
CA VAL A 26 12.55 15.90 24.04
C VAL A 26 11.53 15.33 25.03
N SER A 27 11.13 14.08 24.82
CA SER A 27 10.14 13.41 25.65
C SER A 27 10.59 13.22 27.10
N ARG A 28 11.79 12.64 27.28
CA ARG A 28 12.37 12.44 28.62
C ARG A 28 12.55 13.76 29.35
N SER A 29 13.05 14.79 28.67
CA SER A 29 13.25 16.12 29.27
C SER A 29 11.96 16.74 29.81
N ILE A 30 10.81 16.52 29.15
CA ILE A 30 9.50 17.00 29.62
C ILE A 30 9.06 16.22 30.85
N VAL A 31 9.07 14.88 30.76
CA VAL A 31 8.62 13.99 31.83
C VAL A 31 9.47 14.19 33.09
N ASP A 32 10.79 14.28 32.93
CA ASP A 32 11.73 14.49 34.03
C ASP A 32 11.52 15.86 34.68
N SER A 33 11.26 16.91 33.89
CA SER A 33 10.95 18.23 34.43
C SER A 33 9.64 18.26 35.22
N LEU A 34 8.58 17.65 34.66
CA LEU A 34 7.29 17.56 35.35
C LEU A 34 7.39 16.74 36.64
N ARG A 35 8.15 15.64 36.63
CA ARG A 35 8.39 14.80 37.81
C ARG A 35 9.23 15.51 38.87
N ALA A 36 10.30 16.19 38.47
CA ALA A 36 11.15 16.95 39.38
C ALA A 36 10.37 18.04 40.11
N ASP A 37 9.41 18.67 39.43
CA ASP A 37 8.57 19.72 40.01
C ASP A 37 7.27 19.18 40.65
N GLY A 38 7.13 17.85 40.76
CA GLY A 38 5.99 17.19 41.39
C GLY A 38 4.65 17.35 40.65
N ILE A 39 4.68 17.73 39.37
CA ILE A 39 3.48 17.91 38.56
C ILE A 39 2.95 16.54 38.14
N ASN A 40 1.75 16.20 38.61
CA ASN A 40 1.14 14.93 38.29
C ASN A 40 0.64 14.90 36.84
N ILE A 41 1.35 14.14 36.00
CA ILE A 41 1.06 13.96 34.57
C ILE A 41 -0.35 13.40 34.35
N THR A 42 -0.90 12.59 35.26
CA THR A 42 -2.25 12.02 35.12
C THR A 42 -3.37 13.05 35.22
N ARG A 43 -3.08 14.24 35.76
CA ARG A 43 -4.02 15.37 35.84
C ARG A 43 -3.86 16.36 34.68
N MET A 44 -2.98 16.06 33.72
CA MET A 44 -2.74 16.90 32.56
C MET A 44 -3.78 16.59 31.48
N LEU A 45 -4.55 17.61 31.07
CA LEU A 45 -5.61 17.45 30.09
C LEU A 45 -5.07 17.32 28.65
N MET A 46 -4.09 18.16 28.29
CA MET A 46 -3.54 18.21 26.93
C MET A 46 -2.15 18.83 26.94
N LEU A 47 -1.25 18.31 26.09
CA LEU A 47 0.03 18.93 25.76
C LEU A 47 0.00 19.40 24.30
N GLY A 48 -0.26 20.69 24.08
CA GLY A 48 -0.35 21.29 22.74
C GLY A 48 1.00 21.73 22.18
N ARG A 49 1.19 21.64 20.86
CA ARG A 49 2.41 22.08 20.14
C ARG A 49 2.12 22.57 18.72
N ASP A 50 3.05 23.38 18.21
CA ASP A 50 2.94 24.11 16.92
C ASP A 50 3.61 23.40 15.72
N ASN A 51 4.42 22.33 15.91
CA ASN A 51 5.21 21.74 14.82
C ASN A 51 5.01 20.21 14.62
N PRO A 52 4.68 19.73 13.39
CA PRO A 52 4.34 18.33 13.09
C PRO A 52 5.46 17.29 13.26
N ASN A 53 6.74 17.66 13.15
CA ASN A 53 7.83 16.66 13.11
C ASN A 53 8.32 16.19 14.49
N VAL A 54 8.08 16.96 15.55
CA VAL A 54 8.36 16.57 16.95
C VAL A 54 7.24 15.65 17.49
N ASN A 55 6.10 15.56 16.79
CA ASN A 55 4.87 14.95 17.27
C ASN A 55 4.89 13.42 17.32
N LYS A 56 5.60 12.74 16.42
CA LYS A 56 5.45 11.28 16.28
C LYS A 56 5.93 10.48 17.50
N CYS A 57 6.84 11.02 18.32
CA CYS A 57 7.44 10.28 19.43
C CYS A 57 6.88 10.67 20.81
N LEU A 58 6.30 11.88 20.93
CA LEU A 58 5.74 12.36 22.21
C LEU A 58 4.26 12.01 22.37
N LEU A 59 3.53 11.86 21.25
CA LEU A 59 2.13 11.41 21.25
C LEU A 59 1.97 9.99 21.84
N SER A 60 3.05 9.21 21.88
CA SER A 60 3.12 7.89 22.54
C SER A 60 3.18 7.95 24.08
N LEU A 61 3.13 9.14 24.69
CA LEU A 61 3.18 9.31 26.16
C LEU A 61 1.96 10.03 26.73
N SER A 62 1.09 10.58 25.87
CA SER A 62 -0.07 11.40 26.26
C SER A 62 -1.38 10.71 25.88
N HIS A 63 -1.51 9.41 26.13
CA HIS A 63 -2.63 8.62 25.61
C HIS A 63 -3.98 9.04 26.20
N GLY A 64 -4.73 9.79 25.40
CA GLY A 64 -6.15 9.58 25.16
C GLY A 64 -6.42 8.85 23.84
N ASN A 65 -5.49 8.01 23.38
CA ASN A 65 -5.57 7.28 22.09
C ASN A 65 -5.29 5.78 22.25
N SER A 66 -5.71 5.18 23.37
CA SER A 66 -5.67 3.71 23.52
C SER A 66 -6.37 3.01 22.35
N ASP A 67 -7.37 3.59 21.70
CA ASP A 67 -8.06 2.93 20.58
C ASP A 67 -7.20 2.73 19.32
N VAL A 68 -6.28 3.67 19.04
CA VAL A 68 -5.39 3.57 17.87
C VAL A 68 -4.30 2.53 18.12
N GLU A 69 -3.72 2.53 19.33
CA GLU A 69 -2.68 1.58 19.71
C GLU A 69 -3.23 0.18 20.00
N TRP A 70 -4.45 0.06 20.54
CA TRP A 70 -5.16 -1.22 20.59
C TRP A 70 -5.51 -1.72 19.20
N GLY A 71 -5.82 -0.83 18.25
CA GLY A 71 -5.97 -1.19 16.85
C GLY A 71 -4.69 -1.82 16.28
N PHE A 72 -3.52 -1.23 16.54
CA PHE A 72 -2.25 -1.80 16.09
C PHE A 72 -1.85 -3.07 16.84
N LEU A 73 -2.06 -3.15 18.16
CA LEU A 73 -1.71 -4.31 18.99
C LEU A 73 -2.65 -5.50 18.71
N GLN A 74 -3.96 -5.24 18.58
CA GLN A 74 -4.95 -6.24 18.20
C GLN A 74 -4.75 -6.68 16.74
N ASN A 75 -4.19 -5.84 15.87
CA ASN A 75 -3.85 -6.21 14.50
C ASN A 75 -2.42 -6.73 14.34
N ASN A 76 -1.60 -6.80 15.40
CA ASN A 76 -0.20 -7.22 15.31
C ASN A 76 -0.07 -8.67 14.79
N HIS A 77 -1.05 -9.53 15.11
CA HIS A 77 -1.13 -10.89 14.55
C HIS A 77 -1.60 -10.94 13.09
N LEU A 78 -2.19 -9.86 12.56
CA LEU A 78 -2.64 -9.70 11.17
C LEU A 78 -1.62 -8.92 10.32
N VAL A 79 -0.77 -8.13 10.97
CA VAL A 79 0.24 -7.24 10.39
C VAL A 79 1.60 -7.61 11.00
N THR A 80 2.13 -8.77 10.63
CA THR A 80 3.54 -9.11 10.88
C THR A 80 4.41 -8.70 9.69
N ASP A 81 5.71 -8.47 9.93
CA ASP A 81 6.69 -7.90 8.99
C ASP A 81 6.76 -8.57 7.61
N GLU A 82 6.27 -9.82 7.48
CA GLU A 82 6.26 -10.58 6.23
C GLU A 82 4.85 -10.88 5.66
N ARG A 83 3.75 -10.58 6.39
CA ARG A 83 2.44 -11.24 6.17
C ARG A 83 1.19 -10.39 6.41
N SER A 84 1.09 -9.15 5.92
CA SER A 84 -0.25 -8.56 5.75
C SER A 84 -1.02 -9.35 4.67
N SER A 85 -1.73 -10.42 5.06
CA SER A 85 -2.46 -11.28 4.12
C SER A 85 -3.79 -10.68 3.68
N LEU A 86 -4.26 -9.67 4.41
CA LEU A 86 -5.54 -9.01 4.22
C LEU A 86 -5.34 -7.59 3.71
N ASN A 87 -6.25 -7.14 2.85
CA ASN A 87 -6.29 -5.74 2.43
C ASN A 87 -6.91 -4.86 3.53
N GLU A 88 -6.73 -3.54 3.43
CA GLU A 88 -7.23 -2.57 4.41
C GLU A 88 -8.74 -2.71 4.67
N ALA A 89 -9.54 -2.94 3.63
CA ALA A 89 -10.98 -3.13 3.75
C ALA A 89 -11.34 -4.39 4.56
N SER A 90 -10.62 -5.49 4.39
CA SER A 90 -10.79 -6.73 5.15
C SER A 90 -10.38 -6.56 6.60
N ILE A 91 -9.29 -5.83 6.87
CA ILE A 91 -8.85 -5.51 8.24
C ILE A 91 -9.90 -4.64 8.94
N ASN A 92 -10.39 -3.61 8.25
CA ASN A 92 -11.46 -2.75 8.77
C ASN A 92 -12.76 -3.52 8.99
N GLY A 93 -13.12 -4.43 8.09
CA GLY A 93 -14.28 -5.31 8.23
C GLY A 93 -14.18 -6.21 9.46
N LEU A 94 -13.04 -6.89 9.64
CA LEU A 94 -12.80 -7.75 10.80
C LEU A 94 -12.83 -6.94 12.11
N ARG A 95 -12.24 -5.75 12.12
CA ARG A 95 -12.26 -4.84 13.26
C ARG A 95 -13.68 -4.40 13.60
N ALA A 96 -14.49 -4.06 12.60
CA ALA A 96 -15.88 -3.69 12.81
C ALA A 96 -16.69 -4.85 13.42
N THR A 97 -16.48 -6.08 12.93
CA THR A 97 -17.10 -7.28 13.50
C THR A 97 -16.67 -7.50 14.95
N ASN A 98 -15.37 -7.45 15.25
CA ASN A 98 -14.85 -7.60 16.61
C ASN A 98 -15.35 -6.51 17.55
N ALA A 99 -15.44 -5.26 17.09
CA ALA A 99 -15.99 -4.16 17.87
C ALA A 99 -17.49 -4.39 18.15
N GLY A 100 -18.24 -4.87 17.17
CA GLY A 100 -19.64 -5.24 17.34
C GLY A 100 -19.83 -6.35 18.38
N ILE A 101 -19.04 -7.42 18.32
CA ILE A 101 -19.08 -8.51 19.31
C ILE A 101 -18.78 -7.99 20.71
N LYS A 102 -17.72 -7.17 20.87
CA LYS A 102 -17.39 -6.55 22.16
C LYS A 102 -18.49 -5.63 22.68
N PHE A 103 -19.17 -4.90 21.80
CA PHE A 103 -20.25 -3.97 22.16
C PHE A 103 -21.48 -4.71 22.72
N PHE A 104 -21.89 -5.82 22.08
CA PHE A 104 -23.05 -6.59 22.54
C PHE A 104 -22.69 -7.64 23.61
N GLY A 105 -21.41 -8.00 23.75
CA GLY A 105 -20.93 -9.11 24.57
C GLY A 105 -21.01 -10.44 23.81
N ASP A 106 -20.06 -11.35 24.07
CA ASP A 106 -19.73 -12.57 23.30
C ASP A 106 -20.91 -13.52 22.98
N SER A 107 -22.10 -13.32 23.56
CA SER A 107 -23.26 -14.20 23.39
C SER A 107 -24.60 -13.49 23.19
N LYS A 108 -24.63 -12.15 23.06
CA LYS A 108 -25.88 -11.37 22.95
C LYS A 108 -26.02 -10.61 21.63
N VAL A 109 -25.20 -10.92 20.64
CA VAL A 109 -25.28 -10.27 19.32
C VAL A 109 -26.60 -10.67 18.64
N PRO A 110 -27.50 -9.71 18.33
CA PRO A 110 -28.77 -10.03 17.69
C PRO A 110 -28.53 -10.48 16.24
N ILE A 111 -28.98 -11.71 15.91
CA ILE A 111 -28.95 -12.22 14.54
C ILE A 111 -30.10 -11.57 13.76
N THR A 112 -29.78 -10.53 13.00
CA THR A 112 -30.76 -9.86 12.13
C THR A 112 -30.85 -10.55 10.77
N ASN A 113 -31.99 -10.43 10.09
CA ASN A 113 -32.14 -10.90 8.71
C ASN A 113 -31.13 -10.27 7.74
N SER A 114 -30.68 -9.04 8.01
CA SER A 114 -29.63 -8.38 7.24
C SER A 114 -28.27 -9.08 7.37
N LEU A 115 -27.94 -9.57 8.58
CA LEU A 115 -26.72 -10.34 8.82
C LEU A 115 -26.75 -11.67 8.06
N LEU A 116 -27.86 -12.40 8.16
CA LEU A 116 -28.06 -13.67 7.44
C LEU A 116 -27.96 -13.49 5.92
N PHE A 117 -28.61 -12.46 5.38
CA PHE A 117 -28.56 -12.12 3.97
C PHE A 117 -27.14 -11.71 3.52
N SER A 118 -26.41 -10.98 4.35
CA SER A 118 -25.04 -10.55 4.05
C SER A 118 -24.08 -11.75 3.97
N VAL A 119 -24.22 -12.70 4.90
CA VAL A 119 -23.45 -13.96 4.87
C VAL A 119 -23.83 -14.80 3.66
N GLN A 120 -25.12 -14.94 3.36
CA GLN A 120 -25.59 -15.70 2.19
C GLN A 120 -25.08 -15.11 0.87
N GLN A 121 -25.00 -13.78 0.75
CA GLN A 121 -24.45 -13.13 -0.45
C GLN A 121 -22.92 -13.15 -0.53
N SER A 122 -22.22 -13.35 0.58
CA SER A 122 -20.76 -13.26 0.62
C SER A 122 -20.10 -14.21 -0.38
N TYR A 123 -20.58 -15.44 -0.49
CA TYR A 123 -20.09 -16.43 -1.43
C TYR A 123 -20.34 -16.02 -2.89
N SER A 124 -21.53 -15.52 -3.20
CA SER A 124 -21.85 -15.04 -4.55
C SER A 124 -20.97 -13.85 -4.97
N ARG A 125 -20.72 -12.93 -4.04
CA ARG A 125 -19.83 -11.78 -4.25
C ARG A 125 -18.38 -12.24 -4.45
N TYR A 126 -17.93 -13.20 -3.65
CA TYR A 126 -16.61 -13.80 -3.81
C TYR A 126 -16.45 -14.47 -5.18
N ALA A 127 -17.41 -15.31 -5.59
CA ALA A 127 -17.37 -16.01 -6.87
C ALA A 127 -17.26 -15.02 -8.04
N LYS A 128 -18.03 -13.92 -8.00
CA LYS A 128 -17.94 -12.84 -8.99
C LYS A 128 -16.59 -12.15 -9.01
N ASP A 129 -15.99 -11.88 -7.84
CA ASP A 129 -14.66 -11.27 -7.78
C ASP A 129 -13.57 -12.23 -8.30
N ASN A 130 -13.68 -13.53 -7.99
CA ASN A 130 -12.78 -14.55 -8.52
C ASN A 130 -12.85 -14.62 -10.06
N ASP A 131 -14.05 -14.66 -10.64
CA ASP A 131 -14.25 -14.60 -12.09
C ASP A 131 -13.63 -13.35 -12.71
N ARG A 132 -13.77 -12.20 -12.03
CA ARG A 132 -13.15 -10.94 -12.47
C ARG A 132 -11.62 -11.04 -12.44
N GLN A 133 -11.02 -11.59 -11.39
CA GLN A 133 -9.57 -11.79 -11.32
C GLN A 133 -9.09 -12.73 -12.44
N GLN A 134 -9.80 -13.83 -12.70
CA GLN A 134 -9.45 -14.76 -13.78
C GLN A 134 -9.50 -14.11 -15.17
N LYS A 135 -10.54 -13.31 -15.44
CA LYS A 135 -10.65 -12.55 -16.70
C LYS A 135 -9.49 -11.56 -16.86
N LEU A 136 -9.11 -10.86 -15.79
CA LEU A 136 -7.96 -9.95 -15.82
C LEU A 136 -6.66 -10.67 -16.17
N VAL A 137 -6.39 -11.82 -15.54
CA VAL A 137 -5.19 -12.62 -15.87
C VAL A 137 -5.21 -13.06 -17.34
N LYS A 138 -6.36 -13.53 -17.85
CA LYS A 138 -6.49 -13.94 -19.26
C LYS A 138 -6.23 -12.78 -20.22
N ASN A 139 -6.78 -11.59 -19.94
CA ASN A 139 -6.60 -10.42 -20.80
C ASN A 139 -5.12 -9.98 -20.87
N VAL A 140 -4.44 -9.92 -19.72
CA VAL A 140 -3.01 -9.54 -19.69
C VAL A 140 -2.15 -10.61 -20.38
N ASP A 141 -2.50 -11.90 -20.27
CA ASP A 141 -1.80 -12.99 -20.98
C ASP A 141 -2.01 -12.88 -22.51
N THR A 142 -3.21 -12.51 -22.96
CA THR A 142 -3.47 -12.27 -24.40
C THR A 142 -2.72 -11.05 -24.93
N GLU A 143 -2.67 -9.95 -24.17
CA GLU A 143 -1.88 -8.76 -24.53
C GLU A 143 -0.39 -9.08 -24.59
N GLN A 144 0.12 -9.90 -23.66
CA GLN A 144 1.53 -10.32 -23.66
C GLN A 144 1.87 -11.13 -24.92
N LYS A 145 0.99 -12.03 -25.36
CA LYS A 145 1.17 -12.79 -26.61
C LYS A 145 1.22 -11.87 -27.83
N GLN A 146 0.30 -10.91 -27.92
CA GLN A 146 0.29 -9.92 -29.01
C GLN A 146 1.57 -9.08 -29.03
N LEU A 147 2.04 -8.61 -27.87
CA LEU A 147 3.30 -7.87 -27.76
C LEU A 147 4.51 -8.72 -28.18
N GLN A 148 4.52 -10.02 -27.87
CA GLN A 148 5.57 -10.95 -28.33
C GLN A 148 5.56 -11.13 -29.85
N GLU A 149 4.37 -11.27 -30.45
CA GLU A 149 4.21 -11.35 -31.91
C GLU A 149 4.69 -10.06 -32.59
N ASP A 150 4.35 -8.89 -32.04
CA ASP A 150 4.77 -7.61 -32.60
C ASP A 150 6.27 -7.36 -32.42
N LEU A 151 6.86 -7.86 -31.34
CA LEU A 151 8.32 -7.86 -31.17
C LEU A 151 8.97 -8.73 -32.25
N ALA A 152 8.46 -9.93 -32.51
CA ALA A 152 8.98 -10.83 -33.55
C ALA A 152 8.87 -10.21 -34.96
N LYS A 153 7.75 -9.52 -35.26
CA LYS A 153 7.61 -8.77 -36.53
C LYS A 153 8.63 -7.63 -36.61
N ALA A 154 8.82 -6.87 -35.53
CA ALA A 154 9.78 -5.76 -35.49
C ALA A 154 11.23 -6.23 -35.64
N THR A 155 11.60 -7.40 -35.08
CA THR A 155 12.95 -7.97 -35.24
C THR A 155 13.20 -8.41 -36.67
N ASN A 156 12.22 -9.04 -37.33
CA ASN A 156 12.34 -9.44 -38.74
C ASN A 156 12.50 -8.22 -39.65
N LEU A 157 11.74 -7.14 -39.40
CA LEU A 157 11.86 -5.89 -40.14
C LEU A 157 13.23 -5.22 -39.95
N LEU A 158 13.78 -5.30 -38.74
CA LEU A 158 15.12 -4.76 -38.45
C LEU A 158 16.21 -5.57 -39.14
N GLU A 159 16.09 -6.90 -39.15
CA GLU A 159 17.04 -7.77 -39.87
C GLU A 159 17.02 -7.48 -41.37
N GLU A 160 15.83 -7.38 -41.97
CA GLU A 160 15.67 -7.01 -43.38
C GLU A 160 16.21 -5.60 -43.68
N GLY A 161 15.89 -4.62 -42.83
CA GLY A 161 16.41 -3.25 -42.94
C GLY A 161 17.94 -3.22 -42.88
N SER A 162 18.54 -4.00 -41.98
CA SER A 162 20.00 -4.10 -41.86
C SER A 162 20.67 -4.76 -43.08
N LYS A 163 20.04 -5.78 -43.68
CA LYS A 163 20.51 -6.40 -44.92
C LYS A 163 20.48 -5.41 -46.10
N ARG A 164 19.41 -4.64 -46.23
CA ARG A 164 19.29 -3.60 -47.28
C ARG A 164 20.31 -2.49 -47.10
N LEU A 165 20.56 -2.07 -45.86
CA LEU A 165 21.58 -1.07 -45.54
C LEU A 165 22.98 -1.57 -45.94
N ALA A 166 23.32 -2.83 -45.61
CA ALA A 166 24.58 -3.44 -46.03
C ALA A 166 24.73 -3.52 -47.55
N ALA A 167 23.64 -3.86 -48.27
CA ALA A 167 23.64 -3.89 -49.74
C ALA A 167 23.80 -2.49 -50.35
N ALA A 168 23.13 -1.46 -49.80
CA ALA A 168 23.25 -0.07 -50.25
C ALA A 168 24.66 0.49 -50.05
N ILE A 169 25.32 0.14 -48.93
CA ILE A 169 26.73 0.49 -48.68
C ILE A 169 27.64 -0.11 -49.77
N ASN A 170 27.45 -1.40 -50.10
CA ASN A 170 28.25 -2.07 -51.12
C ASN A 170 28.02 -1.50 -52.53
N ASN A 171 26.78 -1.13 -52.85
CA ASN A 171 26.39 -0.62 -54.16
C ASN A 171 26.60 0.90 -54.34
N LYS A 172 27.00 1.62 -53.27
CA LYS A 172 27.17 3.09 -53.23
C LYS A 172 25.93 3.89 -53.64
N THR A 173 24.73 3.33 -53.43
CA THR A 173 23.47 4.02 -53.74
C THR A 173 23.06 4.89 -52.55
N PHE A 174 23.24 6.20 -52.66
CA PHE A 174 23.04 7.14 -51.54
C PHE A 174 21.56 7.29 -51.12
N ASP A 175 20.62 7.26 -52.06
CA ASP A 175 19.19 7.37 -51.76
C ASP A 175 18.65 6.14 -51.01
N ASP A 176 19.12 4.94 -51.39
CA ASP A 176 18.78 3.69 -50.70
C ASP A 176 19.41 3.63 -49.30
N LEU A 177 20.57 4.26 -49.11
CA LEU A 177 21.23 4.34 -47.80
C LEU A 177 20.42 5.19 -46.81
N SER A 178 19.98 6.37 -47.24
CA SER A 178 19.19 7.28 -46.38
C SER A 178 17.85 6.66 -45.99
N THR A 179 17.15 6.02 -46.94
CA THR A 179 15.87 5.36 -46.65
C THR A 179 16.03 4.15 -45.73
N ALA A 180 17.09 3.36 -45.89
CA ALA A 180 17.39 2.23 -45.01
C ALA A 180 17.76 2.70 -43.59
N GLU A 181 18.51 3.80 -43.44
CA GLU A 181 18.87 4.36 -42.13
C GLU A 181 17.65 4.88 -41.36
N VAL A 182 16.74 5.59 -42.03
CA VAL A 182 15.47 6.04 -41.43
C VAL A 182 14.62 4.84 -40.99
N LEU A 183 14.59 3.76 -41.77
CA LEU A 183 13.86 2.55 -41.42
C LEU A 183 14.48 1.85 -40.19
N VAL A 184 15.81 1.72 -40.13
CA VAL A 184 16.52 1.09 -39.00
C VAL A 184 16.35 1.92 -37.71
N THR A 185 16.42 3.24 -37.79
CA THR A 185 16.20 4.11 -36.61
C THR A 185 14.76 4.06 -36.11
N ALA A 186 13.77 4.13 -37.01
CA ALA A 186 12.36 4.00 -36.66
C ALA A 186 12.01 2.62 -36.08
N THR A 187 12.56 1.53 -36.63
CA THR A 187 12.35 0.18 -36.10
C THR A 187 13.00 -0.01 -34.74
N ASN A 188 14.22 0.51 -34.52
CA ASN A 188 14.89 0.46 -33.22
C ASN A 188 14.11 1.19 -32.11
N THR A 189 13.57 2.38 -32.39
CA THR A 189 12.76 3.12 -31.42
C THR A 189 11.48 2.36 -31.05
N LYS A 190 10.78 1.79 -32.04
CA LYS A 190 9.61 0.94 -31.81
C LYS A 190 9.94 -0.34 -31.02
N LEU A 191 11.09 -0.96 -31.30
CA LEU A 191 11.56 -2.16 -30.60
C LEU A 191 11.87 -1.88 -29.13
N ALA A 192 12.50 -0.73 -28.83
CA ALA A 192 12.73 -0.29 -27.45
C ALA A 192 11.41 -0.07 -26.67
N ALA A 193 10.41 0.55 -27.31
CA ALA A 193 9.09 0.74 -26.71
C ALA A 193 8.39 -0.59 -26.42
N LEU A 194 8.37 -1.52 -27.38
CA LEU A 194 7.77 -2.85 -27.21
C LEU A 194 8.45 -3.67 -26.11
N LYS A 195 9.79 -3.64 -26.03
CA LYS A 195 10.54 -4.29 -24.94
C LYS A 195 10.15 -3.75 -23.57
N THR A 196 10.02 -2.43 -23.45
CA THR A 196 9.64 -1.77 -22.19
C THR A 196 8.23 -2.18 -21.77
N GLN A 197 7.27 -2.17 -22.72
CA GLN A 197 5.90 -2.62 -22.46
C GLN A 197 5.83 -4.09 -22.05
N LEU A 198 6.63 -4.95 -22.69
CA LEU A 198 6.69 -6.37 -22.38
C LEU A 198 7.23 -6.64 -20.97
N ILE A 199 8.25 -5.89 -20.54
CA ILE A 199 8.77 -5.97 -19.17
C ILE A 199 7.66 -5.60 -18.17
N VAL A 200 7.03 -4.43 -18.36
CA VAL A 200 5.95 -3.95 -17.47
C VAL A 200 4.79 -4.95 -17.41
N ASN A 201 4.34 -5.48 -18.55
CA ASN A 201 3.27 -6.47 -18.59
C ASN A 201 3.68 -7.79 -17.92
N SER A 202 4.93 -8.23 -18.08
CA SER A 202 5.43 -9.43 -17.40
C SER A 202 5.45 -9.28 -15.86
N GLU A 203 5.83 -8.10 -15.36
CA GLU A 203 5.80 -7.80 -13.93
C GLU A 203 4.36 -7.79 -13.39
N ASN A 204 3.45 -7.14 -14.12
CA ASN A 204 2.03 -7.09 -13.77
C ASN A 204 1.41 -8.49 -13.75
N LEU A 205 1.72 -9.31 -14.74
CA LEU A 205 1.21 -10.69 -14.82
C LEU A 205 1.76 -11.56 -13.68
N ASN A 206 3.04 -11.41 -13.33
CA ASN A 206 3.63 -12.09 -12.18
C ASN A 206 2.98 -11.66 -10.86
N ARG A 207 2.67 -10.37 -10.69
CA ARG A 207 1.93 -9.88 -9.51
C ARG A 207 0.52 -10.48 -9.43
N LEU A 208 -0.19 -10.52 -10.55
CA LEU A 208 -1.53 -11.10 -10.62
C LEU A 208 -1.51 -12.61 -10.32
N ARG A 209 -0.59 -13.39 -10.91
CA ARG A 209 -0.44 -14.83 -10.64
C ARG A 209 -0.11 -15.11 -9.18
N LYS A 210 0.78 -14.31 -8.56
CA LYS A 210 1.07 -14.42 -7.12
C LYS A 210 -0.18 -14.19 -6.26
N LYS A 211 -1.02 -13.22 -6.63
CA LYS A 211 -2.28 -12.94 -5.94
C LYS A 211 -3.28 -14.09 -6.08
N THR A 212 -3.45 -14.64 -7.29
CA THR A 212 -4.34 -15.79 -7.53
C THR A 212 -3.91 -17.02 -6.73
N ARG A 213 -2.61 -17.36 -6.76
CA ARG A 213 -2.07 -18.50 -6.00
C ARG A 213 -2.28 -18.35 -4.49
N LYS A 214 -2.15 -17.12 -3.96
CA LYS A 214 -2.42 -16.84 -2.55
C LYS A 214 -3.89 -17.07 -2.21
N ASN A 215 -4.80 -16.70 -3.10
CA ASN A 215 -6.23 -16.95 -2.91
C ASN A 215 -6.54 -18.45 -2.92
N GLU A 216 -6.01 -19.22 -3.87
CA GLU A 216 -6.21 -20.68 -3.94
C GLU A 216 -5.78 -21.39 -2.64
N ILE A 217 -4.61 -21.06 -2.10
CA ILE A 217 -4.11 -21.63 -0.84
C ILE A 217 -5.04 -21.32 0.33
N ILE A 218 -5.63 -20.11 0.38
CA ILE A 218 -6.59 -19.74 1.43
C ILE A 218 -7.88 -20.57 1.30
N TYR A 219 -8.33 -20.85 0.07
CA TYR A 219 -9.51 -21.69 -0.17
C TYR A 219 -9.31 -23.13 0.29
N ASP A 220 -8.17 -23.72 -0.03
CA ASP A 220 -7.85 -25.08 0.37
C ASP A 220 -7.76 -25.19 1.90
N LEU A 221 -7.19 -24.19 2.59
CA LEU A 221 -7.11 -24.16 4.05
C LEU A 221 -8.49 -24.02 4.72
N ILE A 222 -9.41 -23.24 4.14
CA ILE A 222 -10.77 -23.08 4.68
C ILE A 222 -11.59 -24.35 4.52
N ASN A 223 -11.42 -25.10 3.43
CA ASN A 223 -12.17 -26.36 3.20
C ASN A 223 -11.65 -27.56 4.01
N ILE A 224 -10.51 -27.42 4.70
CA ILE A 224 -9.93 -28.46 5.57
C ILE A 224 -10.41 -28.31 7.04
N ILE A 225 -10.97 -27.15 7.41
CA ILE A 225 -11.53 -26.84 8.75
C ILE A 225 -13.03 -27.08 8.76
#